data_AF-A0A8S0QDR2-F1
#
_entry.id   AF-A0A8S0QDR2-F1
#
_cell.length_a   1.000
_cell.length_b   1.000
_cell.length_c   1.000
_cell.angle_alpha   90.00
_cell.angle_beta   90.00
_cell.angle_gamma   90.00
#
_symmetry.space_group_name_H-M   'P 1'
#
loop_
_entity.id
_entity.type
_entity.pdbx_description
1 polymer ?
#
loop_
_entity_poly.entity_id
_entity_poly.type
_entity_poly.pdbx_seq_one_letter_code
_entity_poly.pdbx_strand_id
1 'polypeptide(L)'
;MRGEFIKKECQGENWERIITRIWPNIKYLDAIVTGAMAQYIPTLDYYSGGLPLACTMYPSSECYLGLNLKPICKPFEVSYTILPKMGYFEFLQHDPVNPVQLSRDSPPRLVDLTDVELDREYELVITTYAGLCRYRVGDILRVTGFHNSALHFKFIKRKNVLLSIDSDKIDESELQKAIDNISVLLSEFNTCVVEYTSYANTKTIPGHYVIYLELLVKDRDNLPTHQVMDNCCLIMEESMNSVYRQDEWQTNPSDHLKLG
;
A
#
# COMPACT_ATOMS: atom_id res chain seq x y z
N MET A 1 -7.43 -28.03 -29.85
CA MET A 1 -7.06 -28.63 -28.55
C MET A 1 -6.67 -27.61 -27.47
N ARG A 2 -5.49 -26.95 -27.47
CA ARG A 2 -5.11 -26.07 -26.32
C ARG A 2 -5.97 -24.80 -26.17
N GLY A 3 -6.35 -24.16 -27.27
CA GLY A 3 -7.22 -22.97 -27.24
C GLY A 3 -8.67 -23.28 -26.83
N GLU A 4 -9.18 -24.45 -27.22
CA GLU A 4 -10.53 -24.90 -26.84
C GLU A 4 -10.64 -25.21 -25.34
N PHE A 5 -9.58 -25.77 -24.76
CA PHE A 5 -9.49 -25.99 -23.32
C PHE A 5 -9.56 -24.67 -22.53
N ILE A 6 -8.73 -23.68 -22.88
CA ILE A 6 -8.75 -22.37 -22.20
C ILE A 6 -10.12 -21.70 -22.38
N LYS A 7 -10.68 -21.74 -23.59
CA LYS A 7 -12.01 -21.19 -23.86
C LYS A 7 -13.08 -21.86 -22.99
N LYS A 8 -13.04 -23.18 -22.83
CA LYS A 8 -13.97 -23.92 -21.98
C LYS A 8 -13.87 -23.52 -20.51
N GLU A 9 -12.65 -23.38 -19.98
CA GLU A 9 -12.44 -22.98 -18.58
C GLU A 9 -12.86 -21.53 -18.30
N CYS A 10 -12.65 -20.62 -19.27
CA CYS A 10 -12.98 -19.20 -19.14
C CYS A 10 -14.41 -18.83 -19.59
N GLN A 11 -15.20 -19.78 -20.09
CA GLN A 11 -16.58 -19.55 -20.55
C GLN A 11 -17.59 -19.45 -19.40
N GLY A 12 -17.26 -20.01 -18.24
CA GLY A 12 -18.14 -19.97 -17.07
C GLY A 12 -18.08 -18.62 -16.35
N GLU A 13 -19.17 -18.26 -15.67
CA GLU A 13 -19.23 -17.08 -14.80
C GLU A 13 -18.50 -17.30 -13.47
N ASN A 14 -18.27 -18.55 -13.07
CA ASN A 14 -17.54 -18.88 -11.86
C ASN A 14 -16.03 -19.00 -12.14
N TRP A 15 -15.27 -18.05 -11.59
CA TRP A 15 -13.81 -17.99 -11.68
C TRP A 15 -13.09 -18.54 -10.45
N GLU A 16 -13.83 -19.10 -9.48
CA GLU A 16 -13.22 -19.76 -8.33
C GLU A 16 -12.23 -20.85 -8.79
N ARG A 17 -11.06 -20.89 -8.17
CA ARG A 17 -9.98 -21.86 -8.44
C ARG A 17 -9.48 -21.89 -9.89
N ILE A 18 -9.79 -20.87 -10.70
CA ILE A 18 -9.44 -20.81 -12.12
C ILE A 18 -7.94 -21.04 -12.37
N ILE A 19 -7.07 -20.57 -11.46
CA ILE A 19 -5.62 -20.73 -11.59
C ILE A 19 -5.26 -22.22 -11.59
N THR A 20 -5.81 -23.01 -10.66
CA THR A 20 -5.55 -24.46 -10.61
C THR A 20 -6.24 -25.22 -11.73
N ARG A 21 -7.33 -24.70 -12.31
CA ARG A 21 -7.99 -25.32 -13.46
C ARG A 21 -7.15 -25.17 -14.72
N ILE A 22 -6.64 -23.96 -14.99
CA ILE A 22 -5.80 -23.69 -16.16
C ILE A 22 -4.38 -24.26 -15.98
N TRP A 23 -3.80 -24.15 -14.77
CA TRP A 23 -2.46 -24.62 -14.43
C TRP A 23 -2.51 -25.65 -13.29
N PRO A 24 -2.89 -26.91 -13.57
CA PRO A 24 -3.11 -27.93 -12.54
C PRO A 24 -1.85 -28.34 -11.76
N ASN A 25 -0.65 -28.05 -12.30
CA ASN A 25 0.62 -28.41 -11.68
C ASN A 25 1.22 -27.29 -10.81
N ILE A 26 0.54 -26.14 -10.70
CA ILE A 26 1.00 -25.02 -9.87
C ILE A 26 1.11 -25.44 -8.40
N LYS A 27 2.14 -24.95 -7.70
CA LYS A 27 2.42 -25.34 -6.31
C LYS A 27 2.16 -24.23 -5.30
N TYR A 28 2.38 -22.99 -5.71
CA TYR A 28 2.21 -21.79 -4.89
C TYR A 28 2.10 -20.58 -5.82
N LEU A 29 1.67 -19.44 -5.27
CA LEU A 29 1.72 -18.15 -5.94
C LEU A 29 2.89 -17.34 -5.36
N ASP A 30 3.78 -16.83 -6.21
CA ASP A 30 4.86 -15.93 -5.79
C ASP A 30 4.35 -14.49 -5.92
N ALA A 31 3.98 -13.90 -4.79
CA ALA A 31 3.41 -12.56 -4.72
C ALA A 31 3.63 -11.94 -3.34
N ILE A 32 3.85 -10.62 -3.30
CA ILE A 32 3.91 -9.86 -2.05
C ILE A 32 2.48 -9.69 -1.55
N VAL A 33 2.18 -10.26 -0.38
CA VAL A 33 0.88 -10.15 0.31
C VAL A 33 1.05 -9.64 1.75
N THR A 34 2.14 -8.92 2.00
CA THR A 34 2.41 -8.21 3.25
C THR A 34 2.12 -6.71 3.09
N GLY A 35 1.96 -5.99 4.20
CA GLY A 35 1.66 -4.55 4.17
C GLY A 35 0.31 -4.26 3.53
N ALA A 36 0.25 -3.21 2.69
CA ALA A 36 -0.98 -2.83 1.98
C ALA A 36 -1.54 -3.95 1.11
N MET A 37 -0.67 -4.81 0.55
CA MET A 37 -1.08 -5.92 -0.32
C MET A 37 -1.81 -7.05 0.39
N ALA A 38 -1.80 -7.08 1.74
CA ALA A 38 -2.56 -8.05 2.51
C ALA A 38 -4.07 -7.99 2.22
N GLN A 39 -4.58 -6.85 1.75
CA GLN A 39 -5.98 -6.67 1.35
C GLN A 39 -6.41 -7.60 0.20
N TYR A 40 -5.48 -8.09 -0.61
CA TYR A 40 -5.76 -8.97 -1.75
C TYR A 40 -5.75 -10.47 -1.42
N ILE A 41 -5.38 -10.87 -0.20
CA ILE A 41 -5.32 -12.28 0.19
C ILE A 41 -6.64 -13.03 -0.09
N PRO A 42 -7.83 -12.52 0.31
CA PRO A 42 -9.09 -13.23 0.05
C PRO A 42 -9.38 -13.41 -1.45
N THR A 43 -9.05 -12.41 -2.25
CA THR A 43 -9.20 -12.44 -3.71
C THR A 43 -8.27 -13.47 -4.36
N LEU A 44 -7.01 -13.52 -3.90
CA LEU A 44 -6.05 -14.54 -4.34
C LEU A 44 -6.47 -15.95 -3.92
N ASP A 45 -7.00 -16.12 -2.71
CA ASP A 45 -7.52 -17.39 -2.23
C ASP A 45 -8.70 -17.88 -3.08
N TYR A 46 -9.61 -16.97 -3.47
CA TYR A 46 -10.74 -17.30 -4.35
C TYR A 46 -10.28 -17.83 -5.72
N TYR A 47 -9.37 -17.13 -6.41
CA TYR A 47 -8.90 -17.55 -7.74
C TYR A 47 -7.95 -18.75 -7.70
N SER A 48 -7.20 -18.92 -6.61
CA SER A 48 -6.23 -19.99 -6.45
C SER A 48 -6.83 -21.26 -5.85
N GLY A 49 -7.94 -21.16 -5.12
CA GLY A 49 -8.45 -22.25 -4.29
C GLY A 49 -7.60 -22.52 -3.06
N GLY A 50 -7.00 -21.49 -2.48
CA GLY A 50 -6.16 -21.57 -1.28
C GLY A 50 -4.77 -22.15 -1.51
N LEU A 51 -4.13 -21.84 -2.65
CA LEU A 51 -2.73 -22.17 -2.84
C LEU A 51 -1.84 -21.39 -1.85
N PRO A 52 -0.70 -21.94 -1.41
CA PRO A 52 0.26 -21.19 -0.62
C PRO A 52 0.68 -19.89 -1.32
N LEU A 53 0.68 -18.79 -0.58
CA LEU A 53 1.12 -17.47 -1.03
C LEU A 53 2.54 -17.25 -0.52
N ALA A 54 3.52 -17.26 -1.42
CA ALA A 54 4.92 -17.10 -1.09
C ALA A 54 5.35 -15.64 -1.23
N CYS A 55 5.63 -14.99 -0.10
CA CYS A 55 6.32 -13.70 -0.06
C CYS A 55 7.81 -13.93 0.07
N THR A 56 8.54 -13.84 -1.03
CA THR A 56 9.96 -14.25 -1.10
C THR A 56 10.93 -13.15 -0.68
N MET A 57 10.63 -11.89 -1.01
CA MET A 57 11.58 -10.78 -0.88
C MET A 57 10.93 -9.51 -0.32
N TYR A 58 11.79 -8.66 0.25
CA TYR A 58 11.46 -7.30 0.68
C TYR A 58 12.34 -6.30 -0.10
N PRO A 59 11.92 -5.89 -1.32
CA PRO A 59 12.63 -4.90 -2.11
C PRO A 59 12.23 -3.46 -1.75
N SER A 60 13.14 -2.52 -1.97
CA SER A 60 12.85 -1.09 -2.08
C SER A 60 13.65 -0.47 -3.23
N SER A 61 13.24 0.71 -3.71
CA SER A 61 13.98 1.42 -4.76
C SER A 61 15.37 1.89 -4.29
N GLU A 62 15.54 2.12 -2.99
CA GLU A 62 16.77 2.60 -2.38
C GLU A 62 17.76 1.47 -2.02
N CYS A 63 17.25 0.29 -1.67
CA CYS A 63 18.06 -0.86 -1.27
C CYS A 63 17.27 -2.18 -1.33
N TYR A 64 17.96 -3.26 -1.70
CA TYR A 64 17.43 -4.61 -1.55
C TYR A 64 17.68 -5.10 -0.12
N LEU A 65 16.62 -5.21 0.69
CA LEU A 65 16.79 -5.31 2.14
C LEU A 65 16.94 -6.75 2.64
N GLY A 66 16.04 -7.63 2.21
CA GLY A 66 15.96 -8.95 2.80
C GLY A 66 15.10 -9.94 2.04
N LEU A 67 15.13 -11.18 2.52
CA LEU A 67 14.33 -12.28 2.00
C LEU A 67 13.62 -13.03 3.12
N ASN A 68 12.54 -13.71 2.78
CA ASN A 68 11.84 -14.59 3.69
C ASN A 68 12.49 -15.99 3.67
N LEU A 69 13.13 -16.38 4.77
CA LEU A 69 13.74 -17.70 4.91
C LEU A 69 12.71 -18.85 5.03
N LYS A 70 11.42 -18.53 5.25
CA LYS A 70 10.31 -19.47 5.33
C LYS A 70 9.21 -19.08 4.34
N PRO A 71 9.43 -19.25 3.03
CA PRO A 71 8.51 -18.73 2.00
C PRO A 71 7.12 -19.39 2.01
N ILE A 72 6.95 -20.57 2.61
CA ILE A 72 5.66 -21.31 2.66
C ILE A 72 4.95 -21.09 4.03
N CYS A 73 5.27 -20.02 4.76
CA CYS A 73 4.53 -19.66 5.97
C CYS A 73 3.19 -18.99 5.64
N LYS A 74 2.31 -18.85 6.64
CA LYS A 74 1.06 -18.11 6.46
C LYS A 74 1.35 -16.61 6.24
N PRO A 75 0.57 -15.88 5.43
CA PRO A 75 0.82 -14.47 5.13
C PRO A 75 1.02 -13.57 6.36
N PHE A 76 0.27 -13.80 7.44
CA PHE A 76 0.40 -13.01 8.68
C PHE A 76 1.63 -13.35 9.53
N GLU A 77 2.30 -14.47 9.26
CA GLU A 77 3.52 -14.92 9.95
C GLU A 77 4.79 -14.53 9.19
N VAL A 78 4.66 -13.94 7.99
CA VAL A 78 5.79 -13.55 7.15
C VAL A 78 6.72 -12.62 7.93
N SER A 79 7.98 -13.04 7.99
CA SER A 79 9.08 -12.28 8.54
C SER A 79 10.24 -12.35 7.56
N TYR A 80 10.91 -11.23 7.35
CA TYR A 80 12.03 -11.08 6.44
C TYR A 80 13.33 -11.01 7.22
N THR A 81 14.38 -11.58 6.66
CA THR A 81 15.73 -11.55 7.21
C THR A 81 16.53 -10.48 6.48
N ILE A 82 17.06 -9.49 7.21
CA ILE A 82 17.95 -8.48 6.62
C ILE A 82 19.22 -9.16 6.14
N LEU A 83 19.67 -8.80 4.94
CA LEU A 83 20.96 -9.21 4.39
C LEU A 83 22.03 -8.17 4.72
N PRO A 84 22.94 -8.41 5.70
CA PRO A 84 23.85 -7.37 6.20
C PRO A 84 24.86 -6.85 5.17
N LYS A 85 25.03 -7.55 4.04
CA LYS A 85 25.94 -7.14 2.95
C LYS A 85 25.32 -6.17 1.95
N MET A 86 24.01 -5.92 2.03
CA MET A 86 23.32 -5.05 1.06
C MET A 86 23.47 -3.56 1.36
N GLY A 87 23.83 -3.21 2.59
CA GLY A 87 24.04 -1.85 3.05
C GLY A 87 24.34 -1.84 4.54
N TYR A 88 24.53 -0.64 5.09
CA TYR A 88 24.58 -0.45 6.54
C TYR A 88 23.20 -0.04 7.04
N PHE A 89 22.69 -0.74 8.05
CA PHE A 89 21.31 -0.64 8.52
C PHE A 89 21.28 -0.12 9.95
N GLU A 90 20.57 0.98 10.13
CA GLU A 90 20.32 1.60 11.43
C GLU A 90 18.82 1.68 11.68
N PHE A 91 18.43 1.80 12.95
CA PHE A 91 17.05 1.74 13.38
C PHE A 91 16.73 2.92 14.29
N LEU A 92 15.69 3.67 13.92
CA LEU A 92 15.14 4.72 14.76
C LEU A 92 13.96 4.15 15.55
N GLN A 93 14.01 4.15 16.87
CA GLN A 93 12.92 3.61 17.69
C GLN A 93 11.60 4.32 17.37
N HIS A 94 10.57 3.53 17.06
CA HIS A 94 9.22 4.03 16.82
C HIS A 94 8.41 3.94 18.11
N ASP A 95 8.17 5.09 18.75
CA ASP A 95 7.23 5.22 19.86
C ASP A 95 6.15 6.25 19.46
N PRO A 96 4.88 5.82 19.27
CA PRO A 96 3.80 6.74 18.92
C PRO A 96 3.45 7.72 20.04
N VAL A 97 3.77 7.40 21.30
CA VAL A 97 3.51 8.27 22.46
C VAL A 97 4.58 9.34 22.58
N ASN A 98 5.84 8.99 22.36
CA ASN A 98 6.97 9.90 22.44
C ASN A 98 7.74 9.91 21.11
N PRO A 99 7.21 10.59 20.08
CA PRO A 99 7.87 10.64 18.79
C PRO A 99 9.24 11.32 18.92
N VAL A 100 10.26 10.69 18.36
CA VAL A 100 11.62 11.23 18.39
C VAL A 100 11.66 12.54 17.60
N GLN A 101 12.00 13.63 18.29
CA GLN A 101 12.19 14.93 17.65
C GLN A 101 13.48 14.92 16.83
N LEU A 102 13.37 15.32 15.58
CA LEU A 102 14.47 15.36 14.65
C LEU A 102 15.07 16.77 14.65
N SER A 103 16.31 16.87 15.09
CA SER A 103 17.10 18.10 14.98
C SER A 103 18.39 17.79 14.22
N ARG A 104 18.83 18.72 13.37
CA ARG A 104 20.15 18.63 12.72
C ARG A 104 21.28 18.80 13.74
N ASP A 105 21.04 19.58 14.78
CA ASP A 105 22.04 19.92 15.80
C ASP A 105 22.19 18.81 16.85
N SER A 106 21.15 17.97 17.01
CA SER A 106 21.15 16.80 17.87
C SER A 106 20.49 15.62 17.14
N PRO A 107 21.22 14.93 16.24
CA PRO A 107 20.66 13.80 15.51
C PRO A 107 20.22 12.72 16.50
N PRO A 108 19.10 12.03 16.22
CA PRO A 108 18.59 11.01 17.13
C PRO A 108 19.60 9.87 17.26
N ARG A 109 19.62 9.28 18.46
CA ARG A 109 20.38 8.05 18.69
C ARG A 109 19.73 6.93 17.90
N LEU A 110 20.44 6.46 16.89
CA LEU A 110 20.04 5.27 16.14
C LEU A 110 20.60 4.02 16.83
N VAL A 111 19.88 2.93 16.65
CA VAL A 111 20.23 1.60 17.13
C VAL A 111 20.84 0.83 15.96
N ASP A 112 21.97 0.16 16.17
CA ASP A 112 22.59 -0.69 15.16
C ASP A 112 21.79 -1.99 14.98
N LEU A 113 22.01 -2.70 13.88
CA LEU A 113 21.38 -3.98 13.54
C LEU A 113 21.49 -5.03 14.65
N THR A 114 22.56 -4.99 15.46
CA THR A 114 22.80 -5.94 16.56
C THR A 114 22.09 -5.59 17.86
N ASP A 115 21.70 -4.33 18.02
CA ASP A 115 21.27 -3.77 19.31
C ASP A 115 19.74 -3.60 19.38
N VAL A 116 19.03 -4.04 18.35
CA VAL A 116 17.57 -3.99 18.31
C VAL A 116 16.94 -4.99 19.27
N GLU A 117 15.82 -4.60 19.88
CA GLU A 117 15.12 -5.40 20.87
C GLU A 117 13.94 -6.15 20.25
N LEU A 118 13.69 -7.37 20.74
CA LEU A 118 12.57 -8.20 20.31
C LEU A 118 11.22 -7.49 20.55
N ASP A 119 10.28 -7.68 19.63
CA ASP A 119 8.92 -7.13 19.66
C ASP A 119 8.82 -5.60 19.66
N ARG A 120 9.95 -4.89 19.54
CA ARG A 120 9.96 -3.44 19.35
C ARG A 120 9.83 -3.04 17.88
N GLU A 121 9.22 -1.88 17.68
CA GLU A 121 9.03 -1.27 16.36
C GLU A 121 10.08 -0.18 16.11
N TYR A 122 10.62 -0.17 14.90
CA TYR A 122 11.64 0.74 14.47
C TYR A 122 11.36 1.24 13.06
N GLU A 123 11.69 2.50 12.82
CA GLU A 123 11.79 3.05 11.47
C GLU A 123 13.17 2.71 10.88
N LEU A 124 13.15 2.18 9.66
CA LEU A 124 14.35 1.77 8.95
C LEU A 124 15.16 2.97 8.43
N VAL A 125 16.46 2.97 8.75
CA VAL A 125 17.44 3.93 8.26
C VAL A 125 18.55 3.18 7.52
N ILE A 126 18.88 3.61 6.30
CA ILE A 126 19.85 2.92 5.44
C ILE A 126 21.01 3.82 5.06
N THR A 127 22.18 3.22 4.95
CA THR A 127 23.34 3.80 4.27
C THR A 127 23.76 2.84 3.15
N THR A 128 23.78 3.30 1.91
CA THR A 128 23.93 2.45 0.71
C THR A 128 25.20 2.78 -0.06
N TYR A 129 25.68 1.80 -0.85
CA TYR A 129 26.83 1.98 -1.75
C TYR A 129 26.62 3.06 -2.81
N ALA A 130 25.37 3.39 -3.13
CA ALA A 130 25.00 4.43 -4.09
C ALA A 130 25.10 5.86 -3.51
N GLY A 131 25.48 6.01 -2.23
CA GLY A 131 25.72 7.31 -1.60
C GLY A 131 24.57 7.86 -0.76
N LEU A 132 23.51 7.08 -0.51
CA LEU A 132 22.54 7.44 0.52
C LEU A 132 23.19 7.24 1.89
N CYS A 133 23.18 8.29 2.74
CA CYS A 133 23.79 8.26 4.07
C CYS A 133 22.74 8.56 5.14
N ARG A 134 22.53 7.60 6.05
CA ARG A 134 21.51 7.67 7.11
C ARG A 134 20.14 8.10 6.58
N TYR A 135 19.77 7.58 5.41
CA TYR A 135 18.52 7.88 4.74
C TYR A 135 17.37 7.15 5.42
N ARG A 136 16.31 7.88 5.77
CA ARG A 136 15.12 7.32 6.40
C ARG A 136 14.20 6.77 5.32
N VAL A 137 14.01 5.46 5.32
CA VAL A 137 13.13 4.80 4.34
C VAL A 137 11.66 5.10 4.65
N GLY A 138 11.32 5.29 5.93
CA GLY A 138 9.95 5.53 6.38
C GLY A 138 9.14 4.25 6.63
N ASP A 139 9.74 3.08 6.44
CA ASP A 139 9.12 1.80 6.77
C ASP A 139 9.25 1.51 8.26
N ILE A 140 8.14 1.12 8.89
CA ILE A 140 8.07 0.69 10.27
C ILE A 140 8.13 -0.83 10.31
N LEU A 141 9.15 -1.34 10.96
CA LEU A 141 9.49 -2.75 11.05
C LEU A 141 9.46 -3.19 12.51
N ARG A 142 8.86 -4.35 12.78
CA ARG A 142 8.88 -4.97 14.12
C ARG A 142 9.86 -6.13 14.17
N VAL A 143 10.73 -6.15 15.16
CA VAL A 143 11.65 -7.28 15.36
C VAL A 143 10.87 -8.52 15.79
N THR A 144 11.02 -9.62 15.07
CA THR A 144 10.33 -10.89 15.37
C THR A 144 11.27 -11.99 15.85
N GLY A 145 12.57 -11.76 15.79
CA GLY A 145 13.58 -12.69 16.25
C GLY A 145 14.86 -12.56 15.45
N PHE A 146 15.66 -13.61 15.52
CA PHE A 146 16.96 -13.69 14.87
C PHE A 146 17.13 -15.07 14.26
N HIS A 147 17.76 -15.13 13.08
CA HIS A 147 18.27 -16.38 12.52
C HIS A 147 19.79 -16.33 12.56
N ASN A 148 20.34 -17.10 13.50
CA ASN A 148 21.72 -16.92 13.96
C ASN A 148 21.89 -15.48 14.46
N SER A 149 22.75 -14.69 13.81
CA SER A 149 22.97 -13.28 14.11
C SER A 149 22.22 -12.33 13.18
N ALA A 150 21.45 -12.84 12.21
CA ALA A 150 20.73 -12.01 11.25
C ALA A 150 19.33 -11.64 11.78
N LEU A 151 19.01 -10.36 11.73
CA LEU A 151 17.74 -9.82 12.22
C LEU A 151 16.56 -10.29 11.38
N HIS A 152 15.51 -10.78 12.06
CA HIS A 152 14.19 -11.00 11.46
C HIS A 152 13.24 -9.87 11.81
N PHE A 153 12.54 -9.36 10.81
CA PHE A 153 11.57 -8.30 10.97
C PHE A 153 10.27 -8.61 10.25
N LYS A 154 9.18 -8.11 10.82
CA LYS A 154 7.87 -8.08 10.18
C LYS A 154 7.61 -6.66 9.71
N PHE A 155 7.19 -6.51 8.45
CA PHE A 155 6.72 -5.23 7.95
C PHE A 155 5.39 -4.87 8.63
N ILE A 156 5.32 -3.68 9.24
CA ILE A 156 4.11 -3.19 9.89
C ILE A 156 3.36 -2.25 8.96
N LYS A 157 4.00 -1.15 8.56
CA LYS A 157 3.43 -0.14 7.66
C LYS A 157 4.53 0.76 7.10
N ARG A 158 4.22 1.47 6.03
CA ARG A 158 4.99 2.64 5.62
C ARG A 158 4.38 3.89 6.22
N LYS A 159 5.21 4.74 6.82
CA LYS A 159 4.78 5.96 7.50
C LYS A 159 4.07 6.89 6.51
N ASN A 160 3.04 7.57 7.01
CA ASN A 160 2.22 8.54 6.28
C ASN A 160 1.45 7.99 5.07
N VAL A 161 1.35 6.67 4.86
CA VAL A 161 0.49 6.11 3.81
C VAL A 161 -0.93 5.95 4.35
N LEU A 162 -1.88 6.63 3.73
CA LEU A 162 -3.31 6.56 4.05
C LEU A 162 -4.05 5.61 3.11
N LEU A 163 -3.84 5.75 1.79
CA LEU A 163 -4.45 4.92 0.76
C LEU A 163 -3.39 4.31 -0.17
N SER A 164 -3.63 3.08 -0.61
CA SER A 164 -2.78 2.36 -1.56
C SER A 164 -3.57 1.21 -2.22
N ILE A 165 -3.64 1.19 -3.56
CA ILE A 165 -4.24 0.09 -4.33
C ILE A 165 -3.15 -0.80 -4.91
N ASP A 166 -2.11 -0.21 -5.51
CA ASP A 166 -1.00 -0.93 -6.11
C ASP A 166 0.34 -0.33 -5.66
N SER A 167 1.06 0.31 -6.57
CA SER A 167 2.36 0.93 -6.27
C SER A 167 2.19 2.29 -5.58
N ASP A 168 1.04 2.90 -5.81
CA ASP A 168 0.64 4.21 -5.35
C ASP A 168 0.47 4.29 -3.84
N LYS A 169 0.82 5.45 -3.30
CA LYS A 169 0.83 5.75 -1.87
C LYS A 169 0.36 7.18 -1.72
N ILE A 170 -0.87 7.35 -1.25
CA ILE A 170 -1.44 8.67 -0.98
C ILE A 170 -1.30 8.95 0.51
N ASP A 171 -0.77 10.13 0.85
CA ASP A 171 -0.71 10.60 2.22
C ASP A 171 -1.91 11.48 2.60
N GLU A 172 -2.07 11.76 3.90
CA GLU A 172 -3.16 12.58 4.42
C GLU A 172 -3.14 14.01 3.87
N SER A 173 -1.95 14.57 3.64
CA SER A 173 -1.80 15.94 3.14
C SER A 173 -2.17 16.06 1.66
N GLU A 174 -1.87 15.04 0.87
CA GLU A 174 -2.28 14.92 -0.54
C GLU A 174 -3.80 14.79 -0.64
N LEU A 175 -4.42 13.94 0.20
CA LEU A 175 -5.87 13.82 0.26
C LEU A 175 -6.54 15.12 0.70
N GLN A 176 -6.04 15.77 1.76
CA GLN A 176 -6.58 17.06 2.21
C GLN A 176 -6.48 18.12 1.11
N LYS A 177 -5.36 18.18 0.39
CA LYS A 177 -5.18 19.10 -0.74
C LYS A 177 -6.18 18.82 -1.87
N ALA A 178 -6.48 17.55 -2.15
CA ALA A 178 -7.51 17.18 -3.12
C ALA A 178 -8.91 17.65 -2.66
N ILE A 179 -9.22 17.51 -1.36
CA ILE A 179 -10.47 18.02 -0.76
C ILE A 179 -10.56 19.55 -0.83
N ASP A 180 -9.46 20.26 -0.57
CA ASP A 180 -9.41 21.72 -0.66
C ASP A 180 -9.68 22.19 -2.09
N ASN A 181 -9.12 21.50 -3.09
CA ASN A 181 -9.32 21.82 -4.51
C ASN A 181 -10.77 21.63 -4.97
N ILE A 182 -11.44 20.53 -4.57
CA ILE A 182 -12.86 20.36 -4.89
C ILE A 182 -13.77 21.33 -4.13
N SER A 183 -13.35 21.77 -2.93
CA SER A 183 -14.11 22.71 -2.13
C SER A 183 -14.25 24.07 -2.82
N VAL A 184 -13.25 24.46 -3.64
CA VAL A 184 -13.33 25.64 -4.50
C VAL A 184 -14.47 25.50 -5.50
N LEU A 185 -14.58 24.37 -6.20
CA LEU A 185 -15.66 24.12 -7.16
C LEU A 185 -17.04 24.08 -6.46
N LEU A 186 -17.15 23.41 -5.32
CA LEU A 186 -18.41 23.31 -4.57
C LEU A 186 -18.87 24.66 -4.00
N SER A 187 -17.94 25.59 -3.74
CA SER A 187 -18.28 26.93 -3.27
C SER A 187 -19.11 27.74 -4.27
N GLU A 188 -19.00 27.48 -5.58
CA GLU A 188 -19.83 28.10 -6.62
C GLU A 188 -21.32 27.74 -6.46
N PHE A 189 -21.59 26.62 -5.79
CA PHE A 189 -22.93 26.09 -5.52
C PHE A 189 -23.38 26.35 -4.07
N ASN A 190 -22.75 27.29 -3.35
CA ASN A 190 -23.02 27.55 -1.93
C ASN A 190 -22.99 26.27 -1.06
N THR A 191 -22.16 25.30 -1.46
CA THR A 191 -22.02 24.00 -0.82
C THR A 191 -20.63 23.89 -0.21
N CYS A 192 -20.54 23.31 0.99
CA CYS A 192 -19.27 23.13 1.68
C CYS A 192 -19.13 21.67 2.13
N VAL A 193 -17.91 21.15 2.09
CA VAL A 193 -17.58 19.86 2.69
C VAL A 193 -17.48 20.04 4.21
N VAL A 194 -18.26 19.30 4.98
CA VAL A 194 -18.30 19.34 6.45
C VAL A 194 -17.32 18.34 7.02
N GLU A 195 -17.43 17.09 6.57
CA GLU A 195 -16.56 15.99 6.94
C GLU A 195 -16.30 15.13 5.70
N TYR A 196 -15.19 14.41 5.75
CA TYR A 196 -14.87 13.42 4.73
C TYR A 196 -14.12 12.24 5.34
N THR A 197 -14.22 11.09 4.69
CA THR A 197 -13.38 9.94 4.97
C THR A 197 -13.12 9.15 3.69
N SER A 198 -12.14 8.24 3.72
CA SER A 198 -11.71 7.53 2.53
C SER A 198 -11.45 6.05 2.80
N TYR A 199 -11.53 5.24 1.75
CA TYR A 199 -11.30 3.81 1.79
C TYR A 199 -10.79 3.29 0.44
N ALA A 200 -9.87 2.32 0.50
CA ALA A 200 -9.36 1.61 -0.68
C ALA A 200 -10.25 0.40 -0.99
N ASN A 201 -11.01 0.46 -2.09
CA ASN A 201 -11.95 -0.58 -2.49
C ASN A 201 -11.31 -1.58 -3.46
N THR A 202 -11.20 -2.83 -3.01
CA THR A 202 -10.60 -3.94 -3.76
C THR A 202 -11.62 -5.01 -4.18
N LYS A 203 -12.92 -4.70 -4.09
CA LYS A 203 -13.99 -5.62 -4.51
C LYS A 203 -14.03 -5.83 -6.02
N THR A 204 -13.65 -4.82 -6.78
CA THR A 204 -13.45 -4.88 -8.23
C THR A 204 -11.96 -4.91 -8.53
N ILE A 205 -11.59 -5.46 -9.68
CA ILE A 205 -10.22 -5.45 -10.19
C ILE A 205 -10.27 -4.73 -11.54
N PRO A 206 -9.58 -3.59 -11.70
CA PRO A 206 -8.71 -2.96 -10.71
C PRO A 206 -9.46 -2.35 -9.51
N GLY A 207 -8.74 -2.21 -8.40
CA GLY A 207 -9.22 -1.53 -7.21
C GLY A 207 -9.27 -0.02 -7.41
N HIS A 208 -9.97 0.68 -6.52
CA HIS A 208 -10.25 2.10 -6.66
C HIS A 208 -10.43 2.80 -5.32
N TYR A 209 -10.28 4.12 -5.29
CA TYR A 209 -10.53 4.91 -4.09
C TYR A 209 -11.99 5.33 -3.98
N VAL A 210 -12.52 5.21 -2.77
CA VAL A 210 -13.85 5.68 -2.42
C VAL A 210 -13.70 6.76 -1.37
N ILE A 211 -14.27 7.92 -1.65
CA ILE A 211 -14.22 9.09 -0.78
C ILE A 211 -15.66 9.45 -0.45
N TYR A 212 -15.97 9.44 0.84
CA TYR A 212 -17.26 9.82 1.37
C TYR A 212 -17.21 11.29 1.78
N LEU A 213 -18.17 12.08 1.32
CA LEU A 213 -18.25 13.51 1.60
C LEU A 213 -19.58 13.83 2.28
N GLU A 214 -19.54 14.43 3.46
CA GLU A 214 -20.71 15.06 4.07
C GLU A 214 -20.79 16.51 3.60
N LEU A 215 -21.85 16.86 2.88
CA LEU A 215 -22.02 18.19 2.28
C LEU A 215 -23.07 19.02 3.03
N LEU A 216 -22.71 20.26 3.36
CA LEU A 216 -23.64 21.28 3.83
C LEU A 216 -24.07 22.16 2.65
N VAL A 217 -25.33 22.01 2.24
CA VAL A 217 -25.93 22.80 1.17
C VAL A 217 -26.70 23.97 1.78
N LYS A 218 -26.25 25.20 1.53
CA LYS A 218 -26.91 26.41 2.05
C LYS A 218 -28.09 26.87 1.19
N ASP A 219 -28.00 26.63 -0.11
CA ASP A 219 -29.04 26.97 -1.09
C ASP A 219 -29.64 25.70 -1.69
N ARG A 220 -30.87 25.37 -1.29
CA ARG A 220 -31.54 24.13 -1.75
C ARG A 220 -31.95 24.16 -3.21
N ASP A 221 -32.03 25.34 -3.82
CA ASP A 221 -32.42 25.50 -5.23
C ASP A 221 -31.22 25.36 -6.18
N ASN A 222 -29.97 25.35 -5.65
CA ASN A 222 -28.73 25.23 -6.42
C ASN A 222 -27.86 24.06 -5.95
N LEU A 223 -28.43 22.85 -5.98
CA LEU A 223 -27.73 21.62 -5.61
C LEU A 223 -26.65 21.23 -6.64
N PRO A 224 -25.48 20.73 -6.19
CA PRO A 224 -24.49 20.14 -7.11
C PRO A 224 -25.12 19.00 -7.91
N THR A 225 -25.04 19.11 -9.24
CA THR A 225 -25.53 18.05 -10.14
C THR A 225 -24.54 16.89 -10.19
N HIS A 226 -24.96 15.75 -10.73
CA HIS A 226 -24.06 14.60 -10.96
C HIS A 226 -22.82 14.99 -11.75
N GLN A 227 -22.97 15.86 -12.77
CA GLN A 227 -21.85 16.33 -13.58
C GLN A 227 -20.86 17.18 -12.79
N VAL A 228 -21.33 17.93 -11.78
CA VAL A 228 -20.44 18.67 -10.87
C VAL A 228 -19.67 17.70 -9.98
N MET A 229 -20.32 16.65 -9.49
CA MET A 229 -19.66 15.61 -8.70
C MET A 229 -18.64 14.82 -9.52
N ASP A 230 -18.92 14.53 -10.79
CA ASP A 230 -17.95 13.90 -11.71
C ASP A 230 -16.73 14.81 -11.93
N ASN A 231 -16.95 16.12 -12.08
CA ASN A 231 -15.86 17.09 -12.16
C ASN A 231 -15.06 17.17 -10.85
N CYS A 232 -15.72 17.05 -9.69
CA CYS A 232 -15.02 16.93 -8.41
C CYS A 232 -14.11 15.70 -8.40
N CYS A 233 -14.59 14.52 -8.84
CA CYS A 233 -13.75 13.32 -8.94
C CYS A 233 -12.49 13.58 -9.76
N LEU A 234 -12.64 14.17 -10.96
CA LEU A 234 -11.52 14.49 -11.85
C LEU A 234 -10.52 15.44 -11.19
N ILE A 235 -11.00 16.49 -10.52
CA ILE A 235 -10.12 17.43 -9.80
C ILE A 235 -9.36 16.72 -8.67
N MET A 236 -9.99 15.79 -7.96
CA MET A 236 -9.30 14.99 -6.93
C MET A 236 -8.20 14.15 -7.56
N GLU A 237 -8.50 13.41 -8.62
CA GLU A 237 -7.53 12.56 -9.33
C GLU A 237 -6.34 13.36 -9.87
N GLU A 238 -6.60 14.54 -10.45
CA GLU A 238 -5.54 15.45 -10.92
C GLU A 238 -4.67 16.01 -9.80
N SER A 239 -5.23 16.11 -8.59
CA SER A 239 -4.54 16.60 -7.40
C SER A 239 -3.64 15.54 -6.75
N MET A 240 -3.87 14.26 -7.03
CA MET A 240 -3.06 13.15 -6.52
C MET A 240 -1.67 13.12 -7.16
N ASN A 241 -0.75 12.40 -6.51
CA ASN A 241 0.64 12.31 -6.96
C ASN A 241 0.79 11.61 -8.32
N SER A 242 1.99 11.72 -8.89
CA SER A 242 2.28 11.21 -10.23
C SER A 242 2.17 9.69 -10.33
N VAL A 243 2.39 8.95 -9.23
CA VAL A 243 2.31 7.48 -9.24
C VAL A 243 0.87 7.04 -9.42
N TYR A 244 -0.06 7.62 -8.65
CA TYR A 244 -1.50 7.38 -8.82
C TYR A 244 -1.94 7.64 -10.27
N ARG A 245 -1.62 8.83 -10.80
CA ARG A 245 -2.02 9.22 -12.16
C ARG A 245 -1.38 8.35 -13.25
N GLN A 246 -0.18 7.85 -13.00
CA GLN A 246 0.51 6.94 -13.92
C GLN A 246 -0.12 5.54 -13.92
N ASP A 247 -0.57 5.07 -12.78
CA ASP A 247 -1.28 3.79 -12.64
C ASP A 247 -2.66 3.91 -13.34
N GLU A 248 -3.38 5.00 -13.14
CA GLU A 248 -4.64 5.34 -13.85
C GLU A 248 -4.49 5.37 -15.38
N TRP A 249 -3.44 6.00 -15.91
CA TRP A 249 -3.27 6.06 -17.37
C TRP A 249 -2.99 4.68 -17.99
N GLN A 250 -2.47 3.74 -17.20
CA GLN A 250 -2.24 2.37 -17.64
C GLN A 250 -3.50 1.50 -17.51
N THR A 251 -4.46 1.88 -16.67
CA THR A 251 -5.74 1.19 -16.45
C THR A 251 -6.92 2.11 -16.79
N ASN A 252 -7.53 1.95 -17.98
CA ASN A 252 -8.69 2.73 -18.49
C ASN A 252 -9.31 3.81 -17.54
N PRO A 253 -9.27 5.11 -17.89
CA PRO A 253 -9.41 6.26 -16.97
C PRO A 253 -10.82 6.57 -16.45
N SER A 254 -11.71 5.59 -16.27
CA SER A 254 -13.14 5.82 -16.00
C SER A 254 -13.73 5.04 -14.82
N ASP A 255 -12.94 4.30 -14.04
CA ASP A 255 -13.49 3.36 -13.05
C ASP A 255 -12.93 3.49 -11.62
N HIS A 256 -12.08 4.48 -11.32
CA HIS A 256 -11.19 4.43 -10.16
C HIS A 256 -11.40 5.45 -9.02
N LEU A 257 -12.27 6.43 -9.19
CA LEU A 257 -12.75 7.24 -8.06
C LEU A 257 -14.26 7.29 -8.07
N LYS A 258 -14.88 6.83 -6.99
CA LYS A 258 -16.33 6.93 -6.80
C LYS A 258 -16.61 7.72 -5.53
N LEU A 259 -17.37 8.80 -5.68
CA LEU A 259 -17.95 9.53 -4.55
C LEU A 259 -19.13 8.73 -4.02
N GLY A 260 -19.08 8.42 -2.73
CA GLY A 260 -20.09 7.63 -2.01
C GLY A 260 -20.87 8.47 -1.01
#